data_AF-A0A6A6X0U8-F1
#
_entry.id   AF-A0A6A6X0U8-F1
#
_cell.length_a   1.000
_cell.length_b   1.000
_cell.length_c   1.000
_cell.angle_alpha   90.00
_cell.angle_beta   90.00
_cell.angle_gamma   90.00
#
_symmetry.space_group_name_H-M   'P 1'
#
loop_
_entity.id
_entity.type
_entity.pdbx_description
1 polymer ?
#
loop_
_entity_poly.entity_id
_entity_poly.type
_entity_poly.pdbx_seq_one_letter_code
_entity_poly.pdbx_strand_id
1 'polypeptide(L)'
;MPPSSRIPPLLQPHTQLPQDNSILLLTSTLGASANWLIIRFLCDALTTTTTTTTPTSEQPRRTAGDGHVPSRDEGASEDYNVVLVSWMRDWDFWKQEARKGGGLHLERLREEGRVAFVDGLGALFLPPLGD
;
A
#
# COMPACT_ATOMS: atom_id res chain seq x y z
N MET A 1 -5.58 4.94 25.59
CA MET A 1 -6.57 4.54 24.58
C MET A 1 -5.82 3.88 23.43
N PRO A 2 -6.24 2.73 22.89
CA PRO A 2 -5.68 2.26 21.64
C PRO A 2 -6.03 3.28 20.56
N PRO A 3 -5.09 3.75 19.72
CA PRO A 3 -5.39 4.69 18.66
C PRO A 3 -6.36 4.01 17.69
N SER A 4 -7.58 4.54 17.59
CA SER A 4 -8.55 4.08 16.61
C SER A 4 -8.04 4.49 15.22
N SER A 5 -7.29 3.60 14.56
CA SER A 5 -6.90 3.74 13.15
C SER A 5 -8.04 3.43 12.19
N ARG A 6 -9.27 3.23 12.70
CA ARG A 6 -10.44 2.96 11.86
C ARG A 6 -10.84 4.24 11.13
N ILE A 7 -10.70 4.19 9.81
CA ILE A 7 -11.24 5.18 8.90
C ILE A 7 -12.75 5.29 9.15
N PRO A 8 -13.29 6.52 9.24
CA PRO A 8 -14.73 6.71 9.27
C PRO A 8 -15.38 5.94 8.10
N PRO A 9 -16.40 5.09 8.30
CA PRO A 9 -16.94 4.22 7.25
C PRO A 9 -17.33 4.96 5.96
N LEU A 10 -17.72 6.23 6.08
CA LEU A 10 -18.05 7.10 4.94
C LEU A 10 -16.84 7.46 4.08
N LEU A 11 -15.63 7.48 4.63
CA LEU A 11 -14.40 7.78 3.90
C LEU A 11 -13.74 6.53 3.32
N GLN A 12 -14.14 5.35 3.77
CA GLN A 12 -13.53 4.09 3.37
C GLN A 12 -13.47 3.90 1.83
N PRO A 13 -14.55 4.16 1.06
CA PRO A 13 -14.51 4.04 -0.40
C PRO A 13 -13.52 5.00 -1.09
N HIS A 14 -13.18 6.11 -0.44
CA HIS A 14 -12.31 7.15 -0.98
C HIS A 14 -10.83 6.99 -0.56
N THR A 15 -10.53 5.93 0.19
CA THR A 15 -9.18 5.65 0.73
C THR A 15 -8.59 4.34 0.19
N GLN A 16 -9.28 3.71 -0.76
CA GLN A 16 -8.80 2.55 -1.49
C GLN A 16 -7.93 2.99 -2.67
N LEU A 17 -7.03 2.12 -3.13
CA LEU A 17 -6.35 2.37 -4.39
C LEU A 17 -7.37 2.57 -5.52
N PRO A 18 -7.18 3.59 -6.37
CA PRO A 18 -8.04 3.79 -7.54
C PRO A 18 -7.72 2.75 -8.61
N GLN A 19 -8.63 2.61 -9.59
CA GLN A 19 -8.53 1.64 -10.68
C GLN A 19 -7.25 1.79 -11.51
N ASP A 20 -6.89 0.74 -12.26
CA ASP A 20 -5.78 0.78 -13.22
C ASP A 20 -5.90 1.98 -14.18
N ASN A 21 -4.75 2.58 -14.50
CA ASN A 21 -4.63 3.75 -15.38
C ASN A 21 -5.35 5.02 -14.91
N SER A 22 -5.57 5.17 -13.60
CA SER A 22 -6.13 6.39 -13.01
C SER A 22 -5.08 7.31 -12.39
N ILE A 23 -5.43 8.58 -12.20
CA ILE A 23 -4.61 9.57 -11.49
C ILE A 23 -5.42 10.10 -10.32
N LEU A 24 -4.86 9.97 -9.12
CA LEU A 24 -5.43 10.55 -7.90
C LEU A 24 -4.67 11.82 -7.52
N LEU A 25 -5.37 12.94 -7.48
CA LEU A 25 -4.81 14.20 -6.97
C LEU A 25 -5.15 14.36 -5.49
N LEU A 26 -4.12 14.35 -4.65
CA LEU A 26 -4.24 14.59 -3.21
C LEU A 26 -3.73 15.99 -2.87
N THR A 27 -4.62 16.83 -2.31
CA THR A 27 -4.28 18.19 -1.90
C THR A 27 -4.40 18.34 -0.38
N SER A 28 -3.46 19.06 0.22
CA SER A 28 -3.48 19.42 1.64
C SER A 28 -3.26 20.91 1.84
N THR A 29 -3.69 21.44 2.99
CA THR A 29 -3.41 22.81 3.43
C THR A 29 -2.43 22.82 4.59
N LEU A 30 -1.88 24.00 4.90
CA LEU A 30 -1.01 24.18 6.05
C LEU A 30 -1.76 23.82 7.35
N GLY A 31 -1.21 22.89 8.13
CA GLY A 31 -1.84 22.39 9.36
C GLY A 31 -2.69 21.13 9.18
N ALA A 32 -2.98 20.70 7.94
CA ALA A 32 -3.74 19.49 7.64
C ALA A 32 -3.01 18.63 6.59
N SER A 33 -1.91 17.99 7.01
CA SER A 33 -1.10 17.14 6.13
C SER A 33 -1.87 15.93 5.62
N ALA A 34 -1.70 15.61 4.33
CA ALA A 34 -2.26 14.43 3.70
C ALA A 34 -1.31 13.21 3.70
N ASN A 35 -0.17 13.28 4.39
CA ASN A 35 0.81 12.18 4.44
C ASN A 35 0.21 10.87 4.96
N TRP A 36 -0.76 10.95 5.89
CA TRP A 36 -1.42 9.76 6.44
C TRP A 36 -2.22 8.99 5.36
N LEU A 37 -2.78 9.69 4.37
CA LEU A 37 -3.45 9.05 3.23
C LEU A 37 -2.45 8.36 2.33
N ILE A 38 -1.27 8.97 2.10
CA ILE A 38 -0.19 8.33 1.35
C ILE A 38 0.23 7.03 2.04
N ILE A 39 0.47 7.06 3.36
CA ILE A 39 0.77 5.83 4.13
C ILE A 39 -0.35 4.81 3.97
N ARG A 40 -1.61 5.23 3.98
CA ARG A 40 -2.75 4.32 3.80
C ARG A 40 -2.73 3.64 2.43
N PHE A 41 -2.49 4.38 1.36
CA PHE A 41 -2.36 3.83 0.01
C PHE A 41 -1.16 2.88 -0.09
N LEU A 42 -0.02 3.22 0.53
CA LEU A 42 1.12 2.31 0.61
C LEU A 42 0.74 1.01 1.33
N CYS A 43 -0.02 1.08 2.42
CA CYS A 43 -0.48 -0.11 3.13
C CYS A 43 -1.39 -0.96 2.26
N ASP A 44 -2.38 -0.34 1.63
CA ASP A 44 -3.32 -1.04 0.75
C ASP A 44 -2.59 -1.73 -0.42
N ALA A 45 -1.63 -1.03 -1.04
CA ALA A 45 -0.83 -1.57 -2.14
C ALA A 45 0.16 -2.69 -1.75
N LEU A 46 0.71 -2.65 -0.53
CA LEU A 46 1.86 -3.49 -0.14
C LEU A 46 1.53 -4.59 0.88
N THR A 47 0.33 -4.60 1.47
CA THR A 47 -0.09 -5.65 2.42
C THR A 47 -0.75 -6.87 1.76
N THR A 48 -0.97 -6.85 0.45
CA THR A 48 -1.74 -7.86 -0.29
C THR A 48 -1.07 -9.24 -0.40
N THR A 49 0.18 -9.40 0.03
CA THR A 49 0.89 -10.69 0.04
C THR A 49 0.69 -11.50 1.32
N THR A 50 -0.41 -12.28 1.43
CA THR A 50 -0.44 -13.58 2.14
C THR A 50 -1.62 -14.46 1.67
N THR A 51 -1.73 -14.75 0.37
CA THR A 51 -2.56 -15.89 -0.08
C THR A 51 -2.00 -16.52 -1.36
N THR A 52 -0.81 -17.10 -1.27
CA THR A 52 -0.37 -18.13 -2.22
C THR A 52 0.52 -19.12 -1.48
N THR A 53 -0.09 -20.20 -1.00
CA THR A 53 0.37 -21.60 -1.10
C THR A 53 -0.50 -22.42 -0.14
N THR A 54 -1.64 -22.90 -0.64
CA THR A 54 -2.26 -24.12 -0.12
C THR A 54 -1.33 -25.27 -0.49
N PRO A 55 -0.69 -25.99 0.46
CA PRO A 55 -0.20 -27.32 0.14
C PRO A 55 -1.43 -28.21 0.01
N THR A 56 -1.74 -28.59 -1.22
CA THR A 56 -2.66 -29.67 -1.56
C THR A 56 -2.23 -30.92 -0.79
N SER A 57 -2.92 -31.21 0.31
CA SER A 57 -2.94 -32.53 0.91
C SER A 57 -4.29 -33.17 0.57
N GLU A 58 -4.20 -34.20 -0.26
CA GLU A 58 -5.27 -35.04 -0.76
C GLU A 58 -6.06 -35.71 0.39
N GLN A 59 -7.40 -35.56 0.40
CA GLN A 59 -8.28 -36.71 0.67
C GLN A 59 -9.74 -36.46 0.26
N PRO A 60 -10.47 -37.47 -0.28
CA PRO A 60 -11.77 -37.28 -0.89
C PRO A 60 -12.92 -37.62 0.08
N ARG A 61 -13.98 -36.81 0.10
CA ARG A 61 -15.31 -37.28 0.51
C ARG A 61 -16.42 -36.51 -0.18
N ARG A 62 -17.22 -37.27 -0.93
CA ARG A 62 -18.43 -36.84 -1.65
C ARG A 62 -19.52 -36.41 -0.68
N THR A 63 -20.29 -35.38 -1.04
CA THR A 63 -21.78 -35.39 -1.04
C THR A 63 -22.28 -34.17 -1.82
N ALA A 64 -23.28 -34.41 -2.67
CA ALA A 64 -24.00 -33.43 -3.48
C ALA A 64 -25.01 -32.63 -2.65
N GLY A 65 -25.23 -31.36 -2.98
CA GLY A 65 -26.28 -30.54 -2.41
C GLY A 65 -26.06 -29.03 -2.55
N ASP A 66 -26.55 -28.49 -3.66
CA ASP A 66 -27.30 -27.23 -3.80
C ASP A 66 -26.71 -25.87 -3.33
N GLY A 67 -26.72 -24.90 -4.25
CA GLY A 67 -26.67 -23.46 -3.93
C GLY A 67 -25.31 -22.77 -3.87
N HIS A 68 -24.43 -22.94 -4.86
CA HIS A 68 -23.26 -22.05 -5.00
C HIS A 68 -23.70 -20.71 -5.60
N VAL A 69 -24.00 -19.74 -4.73
CA VAL A 69 -23.95 -18.32 -5.08
C VAL A 69 -22.51 -18.06 -5.54
N PRO A 70 -22.26 -17.57 -6.77
CA PRO A 70 -20.91 -17.17 -7.13
C PRO A 70 -20.57 -16.02 -6.20
N SER A 71 -19.65 -16.27 -5.28
CA SER A 71 -19.00 -15.26 -4.47
C SER A 71 -18.54 -14.19 -5.44
N ARG A 72 -19.24 -13.04 -5.41
CA ARG A 72 -18.88 -11.79 -6.09
C ARG A 72 -17.38 -11.68 -6.03
N ASP A 73 -16.72 -11.69 -7.21
CA ASP A 73 -15.27 -11.58 -7.40
C ASP A 73 -14.63 -11.00 -6.13
N GLU A 74 -14.09 -11.89 -5.30
CA GLU A 74 -13.09 -11.51 -4.32
C GLU A 74 -11.95 -11.01 -5.18
N GLY A 75 -12.01 -9.71 -5.51
CA GLY A 75 -11.11 -9.05 -6.43
C GLY A 75 -9.73 -9.51 -6.05
N ALA A 76 -9.12 -10.29 -6.95
CA ALA A 76 -7.78 -10.82 -6.78
C ALA A 76 -6.96 -9.61 -6.35
N SER A 77 -6.54 -9.61 -5.08
CA SER A 77 -5.87 -8.47 -4.50
C SER A 77 -4.57 -8.33 -5.28
N GLU A 78 -4.54 -7.39 -6.21
CA GLU A 78 -3.41 -7.25 -7.11
C GLU A 78 -2.17 -6.90 -6.27
N ASP A 79 -1.11 -7.65 -6.51
CA ASP A 79 0.17 -7.39 -5.88
C ASP A 79 0.81 -6.19 -6.59
N TYR A 80 0.79 -5.04 -5.92
CA TYR A 80 1.40 -3.84 -6.47
C TYR A 80 2.87 -3.72 -6.07
N ASN A 81 3.69 -3.27 -7.01
CA ASN A 81 5.00 -2.69 -6.73
C ASN A 81 4.87 -1.17 -6.73
N VAL A 82 5.53 -0.50 -5.80
CA VAL A 82 5.37 0.95 -5.61
C VAL A 82 6.67 1.70 -5.87
N VAL A 83 6.59 2.75 -6.68
CA VAL A 83 7.63 3.76 -6.78
C VAL A 83 7.18 5.00 -5.99
N LEU A 84 7.84 5.27 -4.87
CA LEU A 84 7.58 6.45 -4.04
C LEU A 84 8.59 7.54 -4.39
N VAL A 85 8.11 8.62 -5.02
CA VAL A 85 8.92 9.80 -5.31
C VAL A 85 8.54 10.92 -4.36
N SER A 86 9.52 11.56 -3.72
CA SER A 86 9.25 12.65 -2.78
C SER A 86 10.20 13.83 -2.94
N TRP A 87 9.64 15.03 -2.97
CA TRP A 87 10.36 16.30 -3.05
C TRP A 87 10.33 17.10 -1.74
N MET A 88 9.62 16.61 -0.72
CA MET A 88 9.42 17.35 0.52
C MET A 88 9.90 16.61 1.76
N ARG A 89 10.09 15.28 1.67
CA ARG A 89 10.43 14.41 2.78
C ARG A 89 11.41 13.34 2.31
N ASP A 90 12.36 13.02 3.17
CA ASP A 90 13.36 11.98 2.90
C ASP A 90 12.81 10.58 3.15
N TRP A 91 13.65 9.57 2.84
CA TRP A 91 13.32 8.16 3.05
C TRP A 91 13.05 7.82 4.52
N ASP A 92 13.82 8.39 5.44
CA ASP A 92 13.70 8.09 6.87
C ASP A 92 12.37 8.56 7.45
N PHE A 93 11.86 9.71 6.99
CA PHE A 93 10.52 10.18 7.30
C PHE A 93 9.46 9.14 6.91
N TRP A 94 9.48 8.68 5.64
CA TRP A 94 8.48 7.72 5.14
C TRP A 94 8.56 6.37 5.85
N LYS A 95 9.76 5.88 6.18
CA LYS A 95 9.93 4.66 6.99
C LYS A 95 9.27 4.77 8.36
N GLN A 96 9.50 5.88 9.05
CA GLN A 96 8.96 6.10 10.39
C GLN A 96 7.43 6.20 10.35
N GLU A 97 6.89 6.97 9.40
CA GLU A 97 5.45 7.14 9.26
C GLU A 97 4.74 5.87 8.81
N ALA A 98 5.33 5.10 7.89
CA ALA A 98 4.76 3.82 7.44
C ALA A 98 4.74 2.77 8.57
N ARG A 99 5.82 2.71 9.37
CA ARG A 99 5.89 1.84 10.55
C ARG A 99 4.85 2.24 11.60
N LYS A 100 4.71 3.54 11.88
CA LYS A 100 3.78 4.06 12.89
C LYS A 100 2.32 3.97 12.45
N GLY A 101 2.03 4.28 11.19
CA GLY A 101 0.68 4.42 10.66
C GLY A 101 0.04 3.12 10.21
N GLY A 102 0.84 2.17 9.71
CA GLY A 102 0.32 0.91 9.15
C GLY A 102 1.17 -0.33 9.40
N GLY A 103 2.21 -0.23 10.24
CA GLY A 103 3.06 -1.38 10.56
C GLY A 103 3.92 -1.87 9.39
N LEU A 104 4.06 -1.06 8.33
CA LEU A 104 4.86 -1.43 7.17
C LEU A 104 6.36 -1.34 7.46
N HIS A 105 7.09 -2.37 7.05
CA HIS A 105 8.55 -2.40 7.08
C HIS A 105 9.09 -2.07 5.69
N LEU A 106 9.12 -0.78 5.33
CA LEU A 106 9.51 -0.35 3.98
C LEU A 106 10.93 -0.76 3.58
N GLU A 107 11.88 -0.87 4.51
CA GLU A 107 13.25 -1.33 4.18
C GLU A 107 13.24 -2.79 3.71
N ARG A 108 12.48 -3.65 4.40
CA ARG A 108 12.29 -5.06 4.01
C ARG A 108 11.59 -5.16 2.65
N LEU A 109 10.53 -4.39 2.44
CA LEU A 109 9.81 -4.37 1.16
C LEU A 109 10.68 -3.85 0.01
N ARG A 110 11.63 -2.96 0.30
CA ARG A 110 12.62 -2.51 -0.67
C ARG A 110 13.63 -3.60 -1.02
N GLU A 111 14.12 -4.34 -0.02
CA GLU A 111 14.99 -5.51 -0.23
C GLU A 111 14.28 -6.61 -1.05
N GLU A 112 12.97 -6.78 -0.85
CA GLU A 112 12.11 -7.70 -1.62
C GLU A 112 11.75 -7.15 -3.02
N GLY A 113 12.20 -5.94 -3.39
CA GLY A 113 11.92 -5.32 -4.68
C GLY A 113 10.49 -4.81 -4.87
N ARG A 114 9.68 -4.79 -3.80
CA ARG A 114 8.28 -4.32 -3.80
C ARG A 114 8.15 -2.80 -3.76
N VAL A 115 9.17 -2.11 -3.25
CA VAL A 115 9.18 -0.64 -3.14
C VAL A 115 10.51 -0.07 -3.62
N ALA A 116 10.44 0.96 -4.45
CA ALA A 116 11.57 1.82 -4.78
C ALA A 116 11.30 3.24 -4.28
N PHE A 117 12.33 3.90 -3.73
CA PHE A 117 12.27 5.31 -3.32
C PHE A 117 13.15 6.16 -4.23
N VAL A 118 12.59 7.27 -4.70
CA VAL A 118 13.30 8.26 -5.51
C VAL A 118 13.31 9.58 -4.72
N ASP A 119 14.51 9.99 -4.32
CA ASP A 119 14.72 11.29 -3.68
C ASP A 119 14.69 12.39 -4.74
N GLY A 120 13.56 13.09 -4.80
CA GLY A 120 13.39 14.27 -5.63
C GLY A 120 13.88 15.55 -4.95
N LEU A 121 14.18 15.55 -3.65
CA LEU A 121 14.57 16.74 -2.91
C LEU A 121 16.09 16.97 -2.96
N GLY A 122 16.88 15.96 -2.60
CA GLY A 122 18.33 16.10 -2.37
C GLY A 122 19.13 16.41 -3.65
N ALA A 123 18.72 15.85 -4.79
CA ALA A 123 19.46 15.96 -6.04
C ALA A 123 19.09 17.18 -6.91
N LEU A 124 17.99 17.88 -6.60
CA LEU A 124 17.47 18.94 -7.48
C LEU A 124 18.40 20.16 -7.62
N PHE A 125 19.26 20.41 -6.63
CA PHE A 125 20.12 21.59 -6.57
C PHE A 125 21.61 21.25 -6.47
N LEU A 126 21.96 19.97 -6.55
CA LEU A 126 23.36 19.56 -6.57
C LEU A 126 23.85 19.55 -8.01
N PRO A 127 25.06 20.06 -8.30
CA PRO A 127 25.68 19.83 -9.59
C PRO A 127 25.75 18.32 -9.84
N PRO A 128 25.55 17.86 -11.10
CA PRO A 128 25.68 16.44 -11.42
C PRO A 128 27.04 15.96 -10.91
N LEU A 129 27.04 14.83 -10.21
CA LEU A 129 28.26 14.20 -9.72
C LEU A 129 29.16 13.99 -10.94
N GLY A 130 30.21 14.80 -11.06
CA GLY A 130 31.05 14.87 -12.26
C GLY A 130 31.68 13.51 -12.58
N ASP A 131 31.72 13.19 -13.88
CA ASP A 131 32.40 12.01 -14.43
C ASP A 131 33.91 12.01 -14.15
#